data_AF-A0A2U1N7P8-F1
#
_entry.id   AF-A0A2U1N7P8-F1
#
_cell.length_a   1.000
_cell.length_b   1.000
_cell.length_c   1.000
_cell.angle_alpha   90.00
_cell.angle_beta   90.00
_cell.angle_gamma   90.00
#
_symmetry.space_group_name_H-M   'P 1'
#
loop_
_entity.id
_entity.type
_entity.pdbx_description
1 polymer ?
#
loop_
_entity_poly.entity_id
_entity_poly.type
_entity_poly.pdbx_seq_one_letter_code
_entity_poly.pdbx_strand_id
1 'polypeptide(L)'
;MKQSTIIFLILFSLLIITLFTSRVDAQSNTYSEILRGKNDHSRLDKFHNTYKRSLLASTSATLAITDYEQGGDSGPAACDGNYHSNDLPIVSLPPNWYNDGQNCFKNIIIYYQQISQGAIVIDESDADNTIVASEAIWRAFGIPESEWGDLDVTWTMPA
;
A
#
# COMPACT_ATOMS: atom_id res chain seq x y z
N MET A 1 -31.40 -26.85 48.36
CA MET A 1 -30.92 -25.61 47.68
C MET A 1 -29.39 -25.54 47.59
N LYS A 2 -28.62 -25.63 48.68
CA LYS A 2 -27.15 -25.51 48.66
C LYS A 2 -26.40 -26.51 47.75
N GLN A 3 -26.82 -27.77 47.73
CA GLN A 3 -26.18 -28.82 46.91
C GLN A 3 -26.37 -28.60 45.40
N SER A 4 -27.56 -28.14 44.99
CA SER A 4 -27.84 -27.77 43.59
C SER A 4 -26.98 -26.59 43.13
N THR A 5 -26.74 -25.62 44.01
CA THR A 5 -25.87 -24.47 43.72
C THR A 5 -24.41 -24.90 43.54
N ILE A 6 -23.92 -25.84 44.35
CA ILE A 6 -22.56 -26.38 44.22
C ILE A 6 -22.41 -27.14 42.89
N ILE A 7 -23.37 -27.98 42.53
CA ILE A 7 -23.37 -28.72 41.26
C ILE A 7 -23.38 -27.73 40.08
N PHE A 8 -24.19 -26.68 40.15
CA PHE A 8 -24.24 -25.64 39.11
C PHE A 8 -22.90 -24.89 38.96
N LEU A 9 -22.23 -24.54 40.06
CA LEU A 9 -20.92 -23.88 40.02
C LEU A 9 -19.82 -24.77 39.41
N ILE A 10 -19.85 -26.07 39.69
CA ILE A 10 -18.91 -27.03 39.10
C ILE A 10 -19.14 -27.14 37.60
N LEU A 11 -20.40 -27.32 37.16
CA LEU A 11 -20.74 -27.39 35.74
C LEU A 11 -20.38 -26.10 34.99
N PHE A 12 -20.61 -24.94 35.60
CA PHE A 12 -20.25 -23.65 35.03
C PHE A 12 -18.73 -23.46 34.93
N SER A 13 -17.96 -23.89 35.94
CA SER A 13 -16.48 -23.86 35.87
C SER A 13 -15.94 -24.78 34.76
N LEU A 14 -16.53 -25.96 34.57
CA LEU A 14 -16.13 -26.88 33.51
C LEU A 14 -16.45 -26.31 32.13
N LEU A 15 -17.62 -25.66 31.97
CA LEU A 15 -17.99 -24.95 30.74
C LEU A 15 -16.98 -23.83 30.41
N ILE A 16 -16.63 -23.00 31.42
CA ILE A 16 -15.64 -21.94 31.25
C ILE A 16 -14.28 -22.52 30.86
N ILE A 17 -13.82 -23.58 31.53
CA ILE A 17 -12.54 -24.24 31.18
C ILE A 17 -12.57 -24.72 29.73
N THR A 18 -13.66 -25.36 29.26
CA THR A 18 -13.77 -25.79 27.85
C THR A 18 -13.81 -24.64 26.84
N LEU A 19 -14.40 -23.50 27.21
CA LEU A 19 -14.39 -22.27 26.39
C LEU A 19 -13.00 -21.62 26.34
N PHE A 20 -12.24 -21.68 27.43
CA PHE A 20 -10.86 -21.21 27.45
C PHE A 20 -9.91 -22.15 26.70
N THR A 21 -10.04 -23.47 26.85
CA THR A 21 -9.20 -24.42 26.09
C THR A 21 -9.46 -24.30 24.59
N SER A 22 -10.72 -24.20 24.16
CA SER A 22 -11.05 -24.01 22.73
C SER A 22 -10.51 -22.70 22.14
N ARG A 23 -10.43 -21.61 22.92
CA ARG A 23 -9.76 -20.37 22.50
C ARG A 23 -8.24 -20.50 22.43
N VAL A 24 -7.64 -21.21 23.39
CA VAL A 24 -6.20 -21.49 23.40
C VAL A 24 -5.80 -22.36 22.20
N ASP A 25 -6.60 -23.37 21.86
CA ASP A 25 -6.36 -24.24 20.71
C ASP A 25 -6.51 -23.47 19.38
N ALA A 26 -7.53 -22.61 19.25
CA ALA A 26 -7.73 -21.77 18.07
C ALA A 26 -6.57 -20.76 17.89
N GLN A 27 -6.14 -20.09 18.95
CA GLN A 27 -5.04 -19.11 18.90
C GLN A 27 -3.66 -19.77 18.72
N SER A 28 -3.46 -20.99 19.25
CA SER A 28 -2.28 -21.83 19.01
C SER A 28 -2.20 -22.25 17.54
N ASN A 29 -3.32 -22.61 16.93
CA ASN A 29 -3.40 -22.93 15.50
C ASN A 29 -3.10 -21.69 14.63
N THR A 30 -3.62 -20.51 14.97
CA THR A 30 -3.29 -19.27 14.24
C THR A 30 -1.83 -18.85 14.41
N TYR A 31 -1.24 -18.99 15.61
CA TYR A 31 0.17 -18.65 15.85
C TYR A 31 1.12 -19.64 15.17
N SER A 32 0.77 -20.94 15.18
CA SER A 32 1.51 -21.96 14.46
C SER A 32 1.35 -21.83 12.94
N GLU A 33 0.23 -21.35 12.40
CA GLU A 33 0.10 -21.01 10.98
C GLU A 33 0.92 -19.78 10.57
N ILE A 34 1.01 -18.74 11.42
CA ILE A 34 1.90 -17.58 11.20
C ILE A 34 3.38 -17.98 11.27
N LEU A 35 3.75 -18.87 12.20
CA LEU A 35 5.12 -19.41 12.29
C LEU A 35 5.43 -20.42 11.18
N ARG A 36 4.45 -21.22 10.74
CA ARG A 36 4.58 -22.14 9.60
C ARG A 36 4.66 -21.38 8.27
N GLY A 37 4.09 -20.18 8.19
CA GLY A 37 4.30 -19.23 7.10
C GLY A 37 5.63 -18.44 7.16
N LYS A 38 6.25 -18.33 8.35
CA LYS A 38 7.55 -17.65 8.56
C LYS A 38 8.77 -18.51 8.20
N ASN A 39 8.62 -19.81 8.00
CA ASN A 39 9.71 -20.70 7.61
C ASN A 39 9.82 -20.92 6.10
N ASP A 40 9.10 -20.15 5.29
CA ASP A 40 9.35 -20.14 3.85
C ASP A 40 10.41 -19.08 3.54
N HIS A 41 11.65 -19.38 3.96
CA HIS A 41 12.84 -18.60 3.61
C HIS A 41 12.87 -18.31 2.10
N SER A 42 12.36 -19.24 1.27
CA SER A 42 12.26 -19.06 -0.18
C SER A 42 11.31 -17.94 -0.60
N ARG A 43 10.19 -17.70 0.11
CA ARG A 43 9.27 -16.60 -0.17
C ARG A 43 9.81 -15.26 0.29
N LEU A 44 10.42 -15.21 1.47
CA LEU A 44 11.06 -13.99 1.97
C LEU A 44 12.29 -13.62 1.12
N ASP A 45 13.09 -14.62 0.73
CA ASP A 45 14.24 -14.43 -0.15
C ASP A 45 13.80 -14.06 -1.57
N LYS A 46 12.70 -14.64 -2.07
CA LYS A 46 12.12 -14.23 -3.35
C LYS A 46 11.59 -12.80 -3.27
N PHE A 47 10.87 -12.43 -2.21
CA PHE A 47 10.40 -11.06 -2.00
C PHE A 47 11.58 -10.10 -1.90
N HIS A 48 12.60 -10.41 -1.10
CA HIS A 48 13.79 -9.60 -0.92
C HIS A 48 14.62 -9.50 -2.20
N ASN A 49 14.78 -10.58 -2.95
CA ASN A 49 15.50 -10.57 -4.23
C ASN A 49 14.71 -9.83 -5.33
N THR A 50 13.38 -9.96 -5.36
CA THR A 50 12.51 -9.19 -6.28
C THR A 50 12.52 -7.71 -5.90
N TYR A 51 12.37 -7.37 -4.63
CA TYR A 51 12.47 -6.00 -4.12
C TYR A 51 13.84 -5.38 -4.42
N LYS A 52 14.93 -6.11 -4.14
CA LYS A 52 16.30 -5.68 -4.43
C LYS A 52 16.56 -5.53 -5.93
N ARG A 53 16.02 -6.43 -6.77
CA ARG A 53 16.12 -6.31 -8.24
C ARG A 53 15.31 -5.11 -8.75
N SER A 54 14.12 -4.90 -8.21
CA SER A 54 13.27 -3.75 -8.52
C SER A 54 13.98 -2.45 -8.18
N LEU A 55 14.62 -2.38 -7.00
CA LEU A 55 15.39 -1.22 -6.57
C LEU A 55 16.66 -0.98 -7.41
N LEU A 56 17.28 -2.04 -7.94
CA LEU A 56 18.43 -1.91 -8.86
C LEU A 56 18.01 -1.48 -10.27
N ALA A 57 16.76 -1.71 -10.66
CA ALA A 57 16.18 -1.31 -11.94
C ALA A 57 15.28 -0.06 -11.82
N SER A 58 15.12 0.49 -10.62
CA SER A 58 14.25 1.63 -10.37
C SER A 58 14.95 2.96 -10.66
N THR A 59 14.15 3.93 -11.08
CA THR A 59 14.57 5.30 -11.34
C THR A 59 14.31 6.15 -10.10
N SER A 60 15.29 6.94 -9.66
CA SER A 60 15.11 7.92 -8.58
C SER A 60 14.25 9.09 -9.07
N ALA A 61 13.32 9.54 -8.23
CA ALA A 61 12.46 10.68 -8.52
C ALA A 61 12.12 11.44 -7.24
N THR A 62 11.68 12.68 -7.39
CA THR A 62 10.91 13.37 -6.36
C THR A 62 9.43 13.05 -6.56
N LEU A 63 8.70 12.79 -5.48
CA LEU A 63 7.25 12.71 -5.47
C LEU A 63 6.73 14.04 -4.95
N ALA A 64 5.88 14.69 -5.74
CA ALA A 64 5.18 15.92 -5.37
C ALA A 64 3.68 15.65 -5.21
N ILE A 65 2.95 16.52 -4.52
CA ILE A 65 1.50 16.48 -4.40
C ILE A 65 0.84 17.46 -5.37
N THR A 66 -0.29 17.08 -5.98
CA THR A 66 -1.20 18.00 -6.68
C THR A 66 -2.65 17.59 -6.50
N ASP A 67 -3.55 18.52 -6.80
CA ASP A 67 -5.00 18.33 -6.83
C ASP A 67 -5.49 18.17 -8.28
N TYR A 68 -5.97 16.98 -8.63
CA TYR A 68 -6.52 16.65 -9.95
C TYR A 68 -8.03 16.90 -10.08
N GLU A 69 -8.70 17.31 -9.00
CA GLU A 69 -10.14 17.55 -9.01
C GLU A 69 -10.49 18.80 -9.82
N GLN A 70 -11.76 18.90 -10.22
CA GLN A 70 -12.22 20.08 -10.93
C GLN A 70 -12.14 21.33 -10.04
N GLY A 71 -11.33 22.30 -10.45
CA GLY A 71 -11.06 23.51 -9.68
C GLY A 71 -9.88 23.40 -8.72
N GLY A 72 -9.17 22.27 -8.73
CA GLY A 72 -7.87 22.09 -8.09
C GLY A 72 -6.72 22.77 -8.85
N ASP A 73 -5.50 22.37 -8.51
CA ASP A 73 -4.27 22.91 -9.08
C ASP A 73 -3.99 22.39 -10.49
N SER A 74 -4.39 21.15 -10.78
CA SER A 74 -4.24 20.56 -12.10
C SER A 74 -5.39 20.93 -13.04
N GLY A 75 -5.06 21.00 -14.33
CA GLY A 75 -6.06 21.07 -15.39
C GLY A 75 -6.63 19.68 -15.74
N PRO A 76 -7.49 19.60 -16.76
CA PRO A 76 -7.87 18.32 -17.33
C PRO A 76 -6.63 17.58 -17.85
N ALA A 77 -6.54 16.30 -17.53
CA ALA A 77 -5.37 15.47 -17.74
C ALA A 77 -5.06 15.24 -19.23
N ALA A 78 -3.79 15.23 -19.62
CA ALA A 78 -3.35 15.09 -21.01
C ALA A 78 -3.78 13.76 -21.66
N CYS A 79 -3.94 12.67 -20.88
CA CYS A 79 -4.27 11.37 -21.46
C CYS A 79 -5.74 11.24 -21.90
N ASP A 80 -6.70 11.92 -21.25
CA ASP A 80 -8.13 11.79 -21.55
C ASP A 80 -8.93 13.10 -21.60
N GLY A 81 -8.31 14.23 -21.24
CA GLY A 81 -8.96 15.54 -21.18
C GLY A 81 -9.96 15.70 -20.04
N ASN A 82 -9.87 14.89 -18.97
CA ASN A 82 -10.79 14.94 -17.83
C ASN A 82 -10.07 15.37 -16.54
N TYR A 83 -10.85 15.90 -15.59
CA TYR A 83 -10.43 15.99 -14.18
C TYR A 83 -10.62 14.63 -13.50
N HIS A 84 -9.82 14.35 -12.47
CA HIS A 84 -9.83 13.07 -11.77
C HIS A 84 -9.88 13.27 -10.26
N SER A 85 -10.51 12.34 -9.54
CA SER A 85 -10.56 12.44 -8.08
C SER A 85 -9.21 12.14 -7.44
N ASN A 86 -8.85 12.90 -6.40
CA ASN A 86 -7.65 12.66 -5.60
C ASN A 86 -7.70 11.37 -4.76
N ASP A 87 -8.84 10.67 -4.75
CA ASP A 87 -8.98 9.33 -4.17
C ASP A 87 -8.49 8.21 -5.09
N LEU A 88 -8.19 8.51 -6.35
CA LEU A 88 -7.59 7.55 -7.28
C LEU A 88 -6.06 7.60 -7.17
N PRO A 89 -5.35 6.46 -7.20
CA PRO A 89 -3.89 6.45 -7.18
C PRO A 89 -3.35 6.82 -8.57
N ILE A 90 -3.33 8.11 -8.89
CA ILE A 90 -2.95 8.65 -10.19
C ILE A 90 -1.76 9.62 -10.10
N VAL A 91 -1.04 9.75 -11.22
CA VAL A 91 0.15 10.59 -11.34
C VAL A 91 0.28 11.27 -12.71
N SER A 92 1.03 12.36 -12.74
CA SER A 92 1.65 12.92 -13.94
C SER A 92 3.13 12.56 -14.01
N LEU A 93 3.65 12.49 -15.23
CA LEU A 93 5.08 12.24 -15.47
C LEU A 93 5.72 13.39 -16.28
N PRO A 94 7.03 13.65 -16.10
CA PRO A 94 7.78 14.57 -16.95
C PRO A 94 7.90 14.04 -18.38
N PRO A 95 8.18 14.89 -19.37
CA PRO A 95 8.09 14.53 -20.79
C PRO A 95 8.89 13.28 -21.18
N ASN A 96 10.09 13.13 -20.61
CA ASN A 96 10.95 11.96 -20.86
C ASN A 96 10.38 10.63 -20.36
N TRP A 97 9.54 10.66 -19.32
CA TRP A 97 8.88 9.47 -18.76
C TRP A 97 7.45 9.31 -19.25
N TYR A 98 6.75 10.41 -19.53
CA TYR A 98 5.44 10.42 -20.17
C TYR A 98 5.51 9.86 -21.60
N ASN A 99 6.62 10.15 -22.31
CA ASN A 99 6.98 9.60 -23.61
C ASN A 99 5.92 9.88 -24.68
N ASP A 100 5.57 11.15 -24.86
CA ASP A 100 4.55 11.62 -25.81
C ASP A 100 3.21 10.86 -25.66
N GLY A 101 2.80 10.58 -24.42
CA GLY A 101 1.57 9.87 -24.09
C GLY A 101 1.63 8.35 -24.29
N GLN A 102 2.76 7.77 -24.72
CA GLN A 102 2.89 6.32 -24.87
C GLN A 102 2.74 5.57 -23.54
N ASN A 103 2.90 6.25 -22.41
CA ASN A 103 2.71 5.67 -21.08
C ASN A 103 1.37 6.03 -20.43
N CYS A 104 0.47 6.71 -21.14
CA CYS A 104 -0.90 6.94 -20.66
C CYS A 104 -1.59 5.64 -20.21
N PHE A 105 -2.24 5.71 -19.06
CA PHE A 105 -2.97 4.64 -18.39
C PHE A 105 -2.15 3.40 -18.04
N LYS A 106 -0.81 3.46 -18.20
CA LYS A 106 0.06 2.41 -17.69
C LYS A 106 0.22 2.58 -16.19
N ASN A 107 0.34 1.45 -15.52
CA ASN A 107 0.70 1.44 -14.12
C ASN A 107 2.19 1.73 -13.97
N ILE A 108 2.57 2.41 -12.90
CA ILE A 108 3.92 2.43 -12.35
C ILE A 108 3.88 1.92 -10.92
N ILE A 109 5.03 1.52 -10.40
CA ILE A 109 5.18 1.20 -8.98
C ILE A 109 6.16 2.21 -8.38
N ILE A 110 5.70 2.93 -7.37
CA ILE A 110 6.47 3.92 -6.62
C ILE A 110 6.87 3.27 -5.29
N TYR A 111 8.14 3.42 -4.91
CA TYR A 111 8.72 2.84 -3.71
C TYR A 111 9.18 3.96 -2.78
N TYR A 112 8.73 3.86 -1.54
CA TYR A 112 9.15 4.72 -0.44
C TYR A 112 9.39 3.87 0.81
N GLN A 113 10.60 3.96 1.37
CA GLN A 113 11.05 3.12 2.48
C GLN A 113 10.85 1.61 2.22
N GLN A 114 9.97 0.92 2.94
CA GLN A 114 9.61 -0.49 2.71
C GLN A 114 8.21 -0.67 2.11
N ILE A 115 7.60 0.42 1.65
CA ILE A 115 6.26 0.45 1.08
C ILE A 115 6.37 0.65 -0.43
N SER A 116 5.52 -0.04 -1.19
CA SER A 116 5.36 0.14 -2.62
C SER A 116 3.90 0.44 -2.93
N GLN A 117 3.65 1.46 -3.74
CA GLN A 117 2.31 1.85 -4.16
C GLN A 117 2.23 1.86 -5.69
N GLY A 118 1.21 1.21 -6.25
CA GLY A 118 0.90 1.27 -7.67
C GLY A 118 0.17 2.57 -8.00
N ALA A 119 0.48 3.17 -9.14
CA ALA A 119 -0.19 4.38 -9.62
C ALA A 119 -0.45 4.32 -11.13
N ILE A 120 -1.47 5.01 -11.62
CA ILE A 120 -1.81 5.10 -13.04
C ILE A 120 -1.34 6.46 -13.58
N VAL A 121 -0.62 6.45 -14.70
CA VAL A 121 -0.23 7.68 -15.40
C VAL A 121 -1.44 8.25 -16.12
N ILE A 122 -1.83 9.49 -15.79
CA ILE A 122 -2.96 10.18 -16.43
C ILE A 122 -2.58 11.51 -17.06
N ASP A 123 -1.43 12.09 -16.72
CA ASP A 123 -1.04 13.42 -17.20
C ASP A 123 0.46 13.55 -17.52
N GLU A 124 0.78 14.64 -18.21
CA GLU A 124 2.14 15.14 -18.40
C GLU A 124 2.35 16.38 -17.52
N SER A 125 3.49 16.46 -16.83
CA SER A 125 3.89 17.65 -16.07
C SER A 125 5.21 18.22 -16.59
N ASP A 126 5.44 19.51 -16.41
CA ASP A 126 6.71 20.18 -16.72
C ASP A 126 7.77 20.03 -15.62
N ALA A 127 7.43 19.39 -14.49
CA ALA A 127 8.31 19.18 -13.35
C ALA A 127 9.40 18.13 -13.64
N ASP A 128 10.64 18.59 -13.83
CA ASP A 128 11.79 17.72 -14.11
C ASP A 128 12.03 16.67 -13.01
N ASN A 129 12.27 15.42 -13.42
CA ASN A 129 12.58 14.29 -12.54
C ASN A 129 11.59 14.08 -11.37
N THR A 130 10.35 14.54 -11.55
CA THR A 130 9.33 14.59 -10.49
C THR A 130 8.08 13.85 -10.93
N ILE A 131 7.60 12.92 -10.11
CA ILE A 131 6.27 12.33 -10.24
C ILE A 131 5.32 13.21 -9.44
N VAL A 132 4.40 13.90 -10.11
CA VAL A 132 3.35 14.63 -9.39
C VAL A 132 2.19 13.67 -9.14
N ALA A 133 1.78 13.53 -7.90
CA ALA A 133 0.86 12.50 -7.47
C ALA A 133 -0.37 13.08 -6.78
N SER A 134 -1.47 12.36 -6.91
CA SER A 134 -2.69 12.57 -6.15
C SER A 134 -2.50 12.22 -4.66
N GLU A 135 -3.40 12.75 -3.83
CA GLU A 135 -3.41 12.50 -2.39
C GLU A 135 -3.50 11.01 -2.01
N ALA A 136 -4.18 10.19 -2.82
CA ALA A 136 -4.29 8.75 -2.58
C ALA A 136 -2.93 8.05 -2.45
N ILE A 137 -1.92 8.48 -3.22
CA ILE A 137 -0.56 7.94 -3.15
C ILE A 137 0.11 8.31 -1.83
N TRP A 138 -0.02 9.57 -1.40
CA TRP A 138 0.54 10.05 -0.15
C TRP A 138 -0.10 9.38 1.07
N ARG A 139 -1.43 9.23 1.06
CA ARG A 139 -2.17 8.47 2.08
C ARG A 139 -1.71 7.01 2.13
N ALA A 140 -1.46 6.37 0.98
CA ALA A 140 -1.00 4.99 0.92
C ALA A 140 0.40 4.78 1.51
N PHE A 141 1.27 5.80 1.44
CA PHE A 141 2.55 5.77 2.14
C PHE A 141 2.46 6.04 3.65
N GLY A 142 1.27 6.39 4.15
CA GLY A 142 1.03 6.64 5.58
C GLY A 142 1.71 7.91 6.10
N ILE A 143 2.02 8.85 5.21
CA ILE A 143 2.64 10.14 5.55
C ILE A 143 1.53 11.09 6.02
N PRO A 144 1.66 11.73 7.20
CA PRO A 144 0.66 12.67 7.67
C PRO A 144 0.57 13.88 6.74
N GLU A 145 -0.64 14.40 6.50
CA GLU A 145 -0.90 15.52 5.58
C GLU A 145 -0.04 16.75 5.85
N SER A 146 0.32 17.02 7.11
CA SER A 146 1.19 18.13 7.50
C SER A 146 2.63 18.01 6.98
N GLU A 147 3.03 16.83 6.49
CA GLU A 147 4.35 16.53 5.95
C GLU A 147 4.33 16.33 4.42
N TRP A 148 3.20 16.58 3.76
CA TRP A 148 3.12 16.53 2.31
C TRP A 148 3.83 17.71 1.67
N GLY A 149 4.40 17.48 0.49
CA GLY A 149 5.26 18.43 -0.22
C GLY A 149 6.12 17.67 -1.21
N ASP A 150 7.42 17.58 -0.95
CA ASP A 150 8.37 16.85 -1.76
C ASP A 150 8.94 15.64 -1.01
N LEU A 151 9.02 14.50 -1.68
CA LEU A 151 9.49 13.26 -1.09
C LEU A 151 10.41 12.49 -2.05
N ASP A 152 11.60 12.12 -1.59
CA ASP A 152 12.49 11.28 -2.38
C ASP A 152 11.95 9.85 -2.47
N VAL A 153 11.76 9.38 -3.71
CA VAL A 153 11.24 8.05 -4.02
C VAL A 153 12.08 7.37 -5.10
N THR A 154 11.81 6.09 -5.31
CA THR A 154 12.23 5.39 -6.53
C THR A 154 11.02 4.80 -7.20
N TRP A 155 11.07 4.52 -8.51
CA TRP A 155 9.92 3.97 -9.23
C TRP A 155 10.33 3.06 -10.38
N THR A 156 9.41 2.22 -10.83
CA THR A 156 9.59 1.33 -11.99
C THR A 156 8.33 1.30 -12.86
N MET A 157 8.51 1.22 -14.17
CA MET A 157 7.48 0.69 -15.06
C MET A 157 7.33 -0.84 -14.84
N PRO A 158 6.12 -1.41 -14.89
CA PRO A 158 5.94 -2.85 -14.94
C PRO A 158 6.61 -3.39 -16.22
N ALA A 159 7.30 -4.52 -16.06
CA ALA A 159 7.98 -5.23 -17.14
C ALA A 159 6.99 -5.87 -18.14
#